data_AF-A0A6J8BK99-F1
#
_entry.id   AF-A0A6J8BK99-F1
#
_cell.length_a   1.000
_cell.length_b   1.000
_cell.length_c   1.000
_cell.angle_alpha   90.00
_cell.angle_beta   90.00
_cell.angle_gamma   90.00
#
_symmetry.space_group_name_H-M   'P 1'
#
loop_
_entity.id
_entity.type
_entity.pdbx_description
1 polymer ?
#
loop_
_entity_poly.entity_id
_entity_poly.type
_entity_poly.pdbx_seq_one_letter_code
_entity_poly.pdbx_strand_id
1 'polypeptide(L)'
;MGLDDRGVERGAKQSWMDRKLGYIQDPKRKTGQFYNNVLKGLYDSYWPYCGSATIFREAFIKERHRQYTLHSKIENLHRQVTYLTSENTACAGKYIKENYIPSPHDIENLQRLSESASKIKDEVEQEINNLKKEDDSLFCSNGKLTSGREFNHSFNEDTTFKMKTFIMDIIDPFLTKITDHKEKKKQVTWKNRGKKRTNQQRDRENKAKVDKRVKKRKRERCKQIFLHLGGIVWADEYYEPSMGATQITDFVEEDNEDKLDDIESILPSKFSDYDRLCLADLVLEGCFQGPALDIIEEYLLQYCIVVS
;
A
#
# COMPACT_ATOMS: atom_id res chain seq x y z
N MET A 1 5.31 71.84 -9.84
CA MET A 1 4.74 70.48 -9.72
C MET A 1 3.40 70.49 -10.45
N GLY A 2 3.19 69.65 -11.45
CA GLY A 2 1.97 69.66 -12.28
C GLY A 2 1.05 68.48 -11.97
N LEU A 3 -0.13 68.78 -11.44
CA LEU A 3 -1.23 67.81 -11.28
C LEU A 3 -1.83 67.47 -12.65
N ASP A 4 -2.42 66.27 -12.78
CA ASP A 4 -3.33 65.95 -13.88
C ASP A 4 -4.80 66.11 -13.43
N ASP A 5 -5.74 66.02 -14.37
CA ASP A 5 -7.18 66.25 -14.18
C ASP A 5 -7.88 65.31 -13.18
N ARG A 6 -7.12 64.46 -12.46
CA ARG A 6 -7.61 63.53 -11.44
C ARG A 6 -6.98 63.73 -10.06
N GLY A 7 -6.18 64.79 -9.86
CA GLY A 7 -5.72 65.20 -8.53
C GLY A 7 -4.81 64.19 -7.83
N VAL A 8 -4.16 63.29 -8.57
CA VAL A 8 -3.16 62.36 -8.00
C VAL A 8 -1.80 63.05 -8.01
N GLU A 9 -1.19 63.23 -6.83
CA GLU A 9 0.19 63.66 -6.71
C GLU A 9 1.08 62.74 -7.56
N ARG A 10 1.70 63.29 -8.61
CA ARG A 10 2.81 62.63 -9.30
C ARG A 10 3.98 62.57 -8.33
N GLY A 11 4.00 61.55 -7.48
CA GLY A 11 5.17 61.19 -6.68
C GLY A 11 6.39 61.18 -7.60
N ALA A 12 7.47 61.85 -7.19
CA ALA A 12 8.69 61.95 -7.98
C ALA A 12 9.08 60.55 -8.47
N LYS A 13 9.11 60.37 -9.79
CA LYS A 13 9.37 59.07 -10.40
C LYS A 13 10.77 58.63 -9.96
N GLN A 14 10.84 57.51 -9.23
CA GLN A 14 12.11 57.00 -8.73
C GLN A 14 13.05 56.74 -9.92
N SER A 15 14.32 57.15 -9.81
CA SER A 15 15.28 57.17 -10.93
C SER A 15 15.49 55.79 -11.58
N TRP A 16 15.34 54.72 -10.81
CA TRP A 16 15.43 53.34 -11.29
C TRP A 16 14.21 52.89 -12.12
N MET A 17 13.07 53.58 -12.04
CA MET A 17 11.86 53.30 -12.82
C MET A 17 11.93 53.87 -14.25
N ASP A 18 13.13 53.91 -14.83
CA ASP A 18 13.36 54.31 -16.22
C ASP A 18 13.26 53.09 -17.14
N ARG A 19 12.45 53.21 -18.20
CA ARG A 19 12.33 52.19 -19.25
C ARG A 19 13.67 51.91 -19.93
N LYS A 20 14.58 52.89 -20.00
CA LYS A 20 15.93 52.71 -20.57
C LYS A 20 16.76 51.70 -19.78
N LEU A 21 16.56 51.63 -18.46
CA LEU A 21 17.21 50.67 -17.56
C LEU A 21 16.55 49.29 -17.59
N GLY A 22 15.38 49.18 -18.22
CA GLY A 22 14.63 47.93 -18.35
C GLY A 22 13.40 47.81 -17.45
N TYR A 23 12.97 48.90 -16.81
CA TYR A 23 11.74 48.94 -16.02
C TYR A 23 10.51 48.63 -16.88
N ILE A 24 9.67 47.71 -16.40
CA ILE A 24 8.42 47.34 -17.03
C ILE A 24 7.29 48.07 -16.30
N GLN A 25 6.62 49.00 -16.98
CA GLN A 25 5.46 49.69 -16.42
C GLN A 25 4.26 48.74 -16.35
N ASP A 26 3.59 48.71 -15.20
CA ASP A 26 2.38 47.92 -14.94
C ASP A 26 2.49 46.45 -15.41
N PRO A 27 3.47 45.67 -14.89
CA PRO A 27 3.71 44.32 -15.35
C PRO A 27 2.54 43.38 -14.98
N LYS A 28 1.81 42.92 -16.01
CA LYS A 28 0.69 41.98 -15.84
C LYS A 28 1.13 40.55 -15.52
N ARG A 29 2.33 40.15 -15.97
CA ARG A 29 2.85 38.78 -15.79
C ARG A 29 3.75 38.71 -14.55
N LYS A 30 3.71 37.58 -13.83
CA LYS A 30 4.60 37.30 -12.68
C LYS A 30 6.08 37.49 -13.03
N THR A 31 6.49 37.10 -14.24
CA THR A 31 7.84 37.33 -14.76
C THR A 31 8.24 38.80 -14.78
N GLY A 32 7.36 39.68 -15.26
CA GLY A 32 7.63 41.11 -15.31
C GLY A 32 7.67 41.74 -13.92
N GLN A 33 6.82 41.27 -13.00
CA GLN A 33 6.85 41.68 -11.60
C GLN A 33 8.17 41.28 -10.94
N PHE A 34 8.61 40.03 -11.15
CA PHE A 34 9.91 39.53 -10.67
C PHE A 34 11.07 40.38 -11.22
N TYR A 35 11.09 40.67 -12.52
CA TYR A 35 12.15 41.48 -13.13
C TYR A 35 12.24 42.89 -12.55
N ASN A 36 11.12 43.53 -12.22
CA ASN A 36 11.15 44.83 -11.57
C ASN A 36 11.74 44.78 -10.14
N ASN A 37 11.54 43.67 -9.42
CA ASN A 37 12.17 43.48 -8.11
C ASN A 37 13.70 43.34 -8.22
N VAL A 38 14.15 42.54 -9.20
CA VAL A 38 15.60 42.41 -9.52
C VAL A 38 16.18 43.75 -9.93
N LEU A 39 15.47 44.52 -10.76
CA LEU A 39 15.92 45.81 -11.25
C LEU A 39 16.22 46.77 -10.10
N LYS A 40 15.32 46.85 -9.12
CA LYS A 40 15.48 47.72 -7.96
C LYS A 40 16.72 47.33 -7.15
N GLY A 41 16.83 46.05 -6.75
CA GLY A 41 17.95 45.60 -5.93
C GLY A 41 19.30 45.75 -6.63
N LEU A 42 19.37 45.43 -7.92
CA LEU A 42 20.58 45.62 -8.72
C LEU A 42 20.90 47.09 -8.95
N TYR A 43 19.89 47.96 -9.09
CA TYR A 43 20.12 49.40 -9.20
C TYR A 43 20.78 49.94 -7.93
N ASP A 44 20.24 49.59 -6.77
CA ASP A 44 20.76 50.06 -5.48
C ASP A 44 22.22 49.60 -5.24
N SER A 45 22.59 48.40 -5.69
CA SER A 45 23.97 47.90 -5.52
C SER A 45 24.92 48.34 -6.64
N TYR A 46 24.54 48.21 -7.92
CA TYR A 46 25.47 48.25 -9.04
C TYR A 46 25.47 49.57 -9.82
N TRP A 47 24.37 50.34 -9.80
CA TRP A 47 24.26 51.59 -10.54
C TRP A 47 25.38 52.62 -10.23
N PRO A 48 25.82 52.80 -8.97
CA PRO A 48 26.90 53.73 -8.66
C PRO A 48 28.25 53.37 -9.32
N TYR A 49 28.43 52.12 -9.75
CA TYR A 49 29.71 51.58 -10.20
C TYR A 49 29.75 51.24 -11.71
N CYS A 50 28.61 51.14 -12.39
CA CYS A 50 28.54 50.62 -13.76
C CYS A 50 28.95 51.63 -14.85
N GLY A 51 29.09 52.92 -14.51
CA GLY A 51 29.58 54.00 -15.39
C GLY A 51 28.67 54.39 -16.56
N SER A 52 27.73 53.54 -16.97
CA SER A 52 26.74 53.86 -18.02
C SER A 52 25.45 53.05 -17.90
N ALA A 53 24.37 53.58 -18.49
CA ALA A 53 23.09 52.90 -18.58
C ALA A 53 23.12 51.62 -19.42
N THR A 54 23.98 51.58 -20.45
CA THR A 54 24.11 50.42 -21.34
C THR A 54 24.71 49.23 -20.59
N ILE A 55 25.84 49.43 -19.89
CA ILE A 55 26.50 48.40 -19.08
C ILE A 55 25.56 47.89 -17.98
N PHE A 56 24.86 48.81 -17.31
CA PHE A 56 23.87 48.43 -16.31
C PHE A 56 22.78 47.53 -16.88
N ARG A 57 22.21 47.91 -18.03
CA ARG A 57 21.12 47.17 -18.66
C ARG A 57 21.55 45.76 -19.07
N GLU A 58 22.77 45.61 -19.59
CA GLU A 58 23.33 44.29 -19.92
C GLU A 58 23.47 43.42 -18.66
N ALA A 59 24.01 43.98 -17.59
CA ALA A 59 24.11 43.29 -16.30
C ALA A 59 22.72 42.91 -15.74
N PHE A 60 21.75 43.82 -15.82
CA PHE A 60 20.37 43.58 -15.40
C PHE A 60 19.71 42.44 -16.19
N ILE A 61 19.84 42.43 -17.52
CA ILE A 61 19.26 41.38 -18.36
C ILE A 61 19.86 40.01 -18.01
N LYS A 62 21.18 39.96 -17.82
CA LYS A 62 21.86 38.72 -17.42
C LYS A 62 21.36 38.25 -16.05
N GLU A 63 21.32 39.14 -15.07
CA GLU A 63 20.98 38.76 -13.70
C GLU A 63 19.51 38.39 -13.53
N ARG A 64 18.58 39.16 -14.13
CA ARG A 64 17.15 38.83 -14.01
C ARG A 64 16.82 37.48 -14.62
N HIS A 65 17.48 37.09 -15.72
CA HIS A 65 17.29 35.78 -16.33
C HIS A 65 17.89 34.68 -15.47
N ARG A 66 19.09 34.89 -14.91
CA ARG A 66 19.73 33.94 -13.97
C ARG A 66 18.83 33.68 -12.77
N GLN A 67 18.47 34.73 -12.03
CA GLN A 67 17.64 34.62 -10.83
C GLN A 67 16.26 34.00 -11.13
N TYR A 68 15.63 34.38 -12.23
CA TYR A 68 14.32 33.82 -12.59
C TYR A 68 14.39 32.35 -12.99
N THR A 69 15.43 31.94 -13.71
CA THR A 69 15.64 30.53 -14.09
C THR A 69 15.82 29.66 -12.85
N LEU A 70 16.66 30.13 -11.91
CA LEU A 70 16.88 29.45 -10.64
C LEU A 70 15.61 29.42 -9.78
N HIS A 71 14.90 30.54 -9.66
CA HIS A 71 13.62 30.61 -8.95
C HIS A 71 12.60 29.62 -9.52
N SER A 72 12.46 29.56 -10.84
CA SER A 72 11.56 28.61 -11.52
C SER A 72 11.97 27.16 -11.29
N LYS A 73 13.29 26.88 -11.29
CA LYS A 73 13.82 25.55 -11.00
C LYS A 73 13.50 25.12 -9.57
N ILE A 74 13.73 25.99 -8.59
CA ILE A 74 13.41 25.75 -7.18
C ILE A 74 11.91 25.52 -6.98
N GLU A 75 11.05 26.35 -7.58
CA GLU A 75 9.60 26.12 -7.53
C GLU A 75 9.21 24.76 -8.10
N ASN A 76 9.83 24.34 -9.20
CA ASN A 76 9.57 23.02 -9.79
C ASN A 76 9.99 21.88 -8.85
N LEU A 77 11.17 21.98 -8.22
CA LEU A 77 11.64 21.00 -7.24
C LEU A 77 10.69 20.91 -6.04
N HIS A 78 10.23 22.07 -5.53
CA HIS A 78 9.21 22.11 -4.48
C HIS A 78 7.92 21.42 -4.89
N ARG A 79 7.42 21.66 -6.11
CA ARG A 79 6.21 20.99 -6.61
C ARG A 79 6.38 19.49 -6.72
N GLN A 80 7.55 19.01 -7.16
CA GLN A 80 7.84 17.59 -7.25
C GLN A 80 7.82 16.92 -5.87
N VAL A 81 8.46 17.51 -4.86
CA VAL A 81 8.43 16.97 -3.49
C VAL A 81 7.02 17.03 -2.91
N THR A 82 6.32 18.15 -3.08
CA THR A 82 4.93 18.29 -2.63
C THR A 82 4.03 17.21 -3.24
N TYR A 83 4.24 16.89 -4.51
CA TYR A 83 3.55 15.78 -5.16
C TYR A 83 3.91 14.43 -4.53
N LEU A 84 5.19 14.14 -4.30
CA LEU A 84 5.66 12.91 -3.66
C LEU A 84 5.07 12.73 -2.25
N THR A 85 4.91 13.82 -1.49
CA THR A 85 4.36 13.79 -0.12
C THR A 85 2.84 13.93 -0.06
N SER A 86 2.17 14.14 -1.19
CA SER A 86 0.71 14.33 -1.25
C SER A 86 -0.08 13.07 -0.88
N GLU A 87 -1.35 13.26 -0.54
CA GLU A 87 -2.30 12.18 -0.23
C GLU A 87 -2.74 11.34 -1.45
N ASN A 88 -2.17 11.59 -2.63
CA ASN A 88 -2.44 10.78 -3.81
C ASN A 88 -2.05 9.30 -3.56
N THR A 89 -2.85 8.36 -4.06
CA THR A 89 -2.67 6.91 -3.88
C THR A 89 -1.35 6.38 -4.46
N ALA A 90 -0.82 7.06 -5.49
CA ALA A 90 0.47 6.80 -6.12
C ALA A 90 1.66 7.44 -5.36
N CYS A 91 1.37 8.30 -4.39
CA CYS A 91 2.34 9.06 -3.61
C CYS A 91 2.44 8.53 -2.18
N ALA A 92 3.29 9.19 -1.39
CA ALA A 92 3.66 8.70 -0.08
C ALA A 92 2.71 9.14 1.05
N GLY A 93 1.74 10.02 0.81
CA GLY A 93 0.87 10.56 1.86
C GLY A 93 0.18 9.47 2.69
N LYS A 94 -0.24 8.36 2.06
CA LYS A 94 -0.81 7.21 2.77
C LYS A 94 0.19 6.47 3.67
N TYR A 95 1.48 6.51 3.33
CA TYR A 95 2.57 5.86 4.05
C TYR A 95 3.14 6.73 5.17
N ILE A 96 3.02 8.04 5.06
CA ILE A 96 3.51 9.02 6.05
C ILE A 96 2.62 9.05 7.31
N LYS A 97 1.52 8.30 7.36
CA LYS A 97 0.68 8.23 8.58
C LYS A 97 1.43 7.57 9.73
N GLU A 98 1.20 8.08 10.94
CA GLU A 98 1.74 7.47 12.15
C GLU A 98 1.30 6.01 12.26
N ASN A 99 2.21 5.13 12.66
CA ASN A 99 2.00 3.70 12.85
C ASN A 99 1.63 2.90 11.58
N TYR A 100 1.85 3.44 10.37
CA TYR A 100 1.67 2.66 9.15
C TYR A 100 2.61 1.44 9.10
N ILE A 101 2.05 0.26 8.84
CA ILE A 101 2.79 -1.00 8.62
C ILE A 101 2.68 -1.37 7.14
N PRO A 102 3.77 -1.28 6.35
CA PRO A 102 3.71 -1.59 4.92
C PRO A 102 3.30 -3.03 4.64
N SER A 103 2.43 -3.23 3.64
CA SER A 103 2.26 -4.54 3.01
C SER A 103 3.50 -4.88 2.17
N PRO A 104 3.70 -6.15 1.76
CA PRO A 104 4.81 -6.49 0.87
C PRO A 104 4.79 -5.68 -0.44
N HIS A 105 3.61 -5.44 -1.01
CA HIS A 105 3.45 -4.68 -2.25
C HIS A 105 3.84 -3.19 -2.08
N ASP A 106 3.63 -2.62 -0.88
CA ASP A 106 4.01 -1.23 -0.63
C ASP A 106 5.52 -1.00 -0.62
N ILE A 107 6.33 -2.03 -0.36
CA ILE A 107 7.80 -1.89 -0.26
C ILE A 107 8.39 -1.41 -1.58
N GLU A 108 7.92 -1.94 -2.71
CA GLU A 108 8.38 -1.54 -4.04
C GLU A 108 8.04 -0.08 -4.32
N ASN A 109 6.81 0.35 -3.98
CA ASN A 109 6.42 1.74 -4.17
C ASN A 109 7.20 2.69 -3.23
N LEU A 110 7.43 2.29 -1.97
CA LEU A 110 8.28 3.03 -1.03
C LEU A 110 9.73 3.11 -1.51
N GLN A 111 10.24 2.07 -2.18
CA GLN A 111 11.56 2.10 -2.80
C GLN A 111 11.62 3.14 -3.93
N ARG A 112 10.67 3.09 -4.87
CA ARG A 112 10.55 4.07 -5.96
C ARG A 112 10.44 5.51 -5.44
N LEU A 113 9.61 5.73 -4.42
CA LEU A 113 9.41 7.05 -3.80
C LEU A 113 10.69 7.56 -3.12
N SER A 114 11.41 6.68 -2.41
CA SER A 114 12.71 7.00 -1.82
C SER A 114 13.72 7.42 -2.88
N GLU A 115 13.85 6.63 -3.96
CA GLU A 115 14.78 6.93 -5.06
C GLU A 115 14.43 8.25 -5.76
N SER A 116 13.14 8.54 -5.93
CA SER A 116 12.69 9.81 -6.51
C SER A 116 13.05 11.00 -5.63
N ALA A 117 12.85 10.90 -4.31
CA ALA A 117 13.23 11.96 -3.38
C ALA A 117 14.75 12.13 -3.26
N SER A 118 15.52 11.03 -3.28
CA SER A 118 16.99 11.10 -3.32
C SER A 118 17.49 11.83 -4.57
N LYS A 119 16.92 11.55 -5.75
CA LYS A 119 17.27 12.30 -6.97
C LYS A 119 16.98 13.79 -6.84
N ILE A 120 15.84 14.16 -6.26
CA ILE A 120 15.51 15.56 -6.02
C ILE A 120 16.51 16.19 -5.02
N LYS A 121 16.89 15.46 -3.96
CA LYS A 121 17.93 15.91 -3.02
C LYS A 121 19.24 16.22 -3.75
N ASP A 122 19.71 15.27 -4.56
CA ASP A 122 20.94 15.40 -5.33
C ASP A 122 20.89 16.62 -6.28
N GLU A 123 19.74 16.85 -6.93
CA GLU A 123 19.52 18.03 -7.78
C GLU A 123 19.57 19.34 -6.98
N VAL A 124 18.98 19.40 -5.78
CA VAL A 124 19.03 20.59 -4.91
C VAL A 124 20.47 20.84 -4.43
N GLU A 125 21.19 19.79 -4.01
CA GLU A 125 22.58 19.89 -3.58
C GLU A 125 23.51 20.33 -4.72
N GLN A 126 23.28 19.84 -5.94
CA GLN A 126 24.02 20.28 -7.12
C GLN A 126 23.82 21.78 -7.37
N GLU A 127 22.59 22.28 -7.27
CA GLU A 127 22.31 23.70 -7.42
C GLU A 127 22.90 24.56 -6.31
N ILE A 128 22.89 24.09 -5.05
CA ILE A 128 23.60 24.75 -3.94
C ILE A 128 25.10 24.87 -4.25
N ASN A 129 25.71 23.81 -4.79
CA ASN A 129 27.12 23.81 -5.16
C ASN A 129 27.41 24.76 -6.33
N ASN A 130 26.52 24.85 -7.31
CA ASN A 130 26.64 25.80 -8.42
C ASN A 130 26.53 27.25 -7.92
N LEU A 131 25.53 27.55 -7.09
CA LEU A 131 25.36 28.84 -6.45
C LEU A 131 26.59 29.24 -5.64
N LYS A 132 27.15 28.31 -4.88
CA LYS A 132 28.37 28.56 -4.09
C LYS A 132 29.55 28.96 -4.98
N LYS A 133 29.77 28.26 -6.10
CA LYS A 133 30.83 28.61 -7.06
C LYS A 133 30.60 29.98 -7.70
N GLU A 134 29.35 30.28 -8.06
CA GLU A 134 28.98 31.60 -8.59
C GLU A 134 29.19 32.68 -7.53
N ASP A 135 28.86 32.41 -6.27
CA ASP A 135 29.02 33.34 -5.15
C ASP A 135 30.49 33.61 -4.84
N ASP A 136 31.32 32.56 -4.77
CA ASP A 136 32.77 32.66 -4.60
C ASP A 136 33.41 33.53 -5.69
N SER A 137 32.86 33.52 -6.92
CA SER A 137 33.34 34.35 -8.03
C SER A 137 33.05 35.85 -7.89
N LEU A 138 32.19 36.25 -6.94
CA LEU A 138 31.90 37.65 -6.64
C LEU A 138 32.99 38.29 -5.76
N PHE A 139 33.85 37.49 -5.14
CA PHE A 139 34.91 37.96 -4.26
C PHE A 139 36.22 38.20 -5.01
N CYS A 140 36.92 39.25 -4.62
CA CYS A 140 38.28 39.53 -5.08
C CYS A 140 39.29 38.56 -4.44
N SER A 141 40.51 38.50 -4.98
CA SER A 141 41.59 37.64 -4.46
C SER A 141 41.97 37.91 -3.00
N ASN A 142 41.66 39.09 -2.48
CA ASN A 142 41.85 39.47 -1.08
C ASN A 142 40.68 39.07 -0.16
N GLY A 143 39.70 38.31 -0.67
CA GLY A 143 38.53 37.84 0.06
C GLY A 143 37.45 38.89 0.31
N LYS A 144 37.57 40.10 -0.26
CA LYS A 144 36.52 41.14 -0.17
C LYS A 144 35.53 41.00 -1.31
N LEU A 145 34.25 41.24 -1.04
CA LEU A 145 33.22 41.28 -2.06
C LEU A 145 33.51 42.41 -3.05
N THR A 146 33.37 42.13 -4.35
CA THR A 146 33.56 43.14 -5.39
C THR A 146 32.45 44.19 -5.33
N SER A 147 32.82 45.47 -5.43
CA SER A 147 31.86 46.58 -5.37
C SER A 147 30.72 46.43 -6.37
N GLY A 148 29.50 46.65 -5.88
CA GLY A 148 28.27 46.55 -6.66
C GLY A 148 27.73 45.13 -6.85
N ARG A 149 28.34 44.13 -6.19
CA ARG A 149 27.89 42.72 -6.17
C ARG A 149 27.10 42.34 -4.91
N GLU A 150 26.80 43.29 -4.03
CA GLU A 150 26.10 43.07 -2.76
C GLU A 150 24.73 42.41 -3.00
N PHE A 151 23.99 42.87 -4.01
CA PHE A 151 22.70 42.28 -4.37
C PHE A 151 22.82 40.84 -4.89
N ASN A 152 23.82 40.56 -5.72
CA ASN A 152 24.06 39.21 -6.22
C ASN A 152 24.40 38.24 -5.08
N HIS A 153 25.29 38.67 -4.18
CA HIS A 153 25.73 37.89 -3.04
C HIS A 153 24.59 37.59 -2.07
N SER A 154 23.84 38.62 -1.66
CA SER A 154 22.68 38.46 -0.79
C SER A 154 21.63 37.51 -1.39
N PHE A 155 21.36 37.60 -2.70
CA PHE A 155 20.45 36.68 -3.37
C PHE A 155 20.97 35.23 -3.33
N ASN A 156 22.27 35.01 -3.60
CA ASN A 156 22.87 33.67 -3.57
C ASN A 156 22.84 33.07 -2.16
N GLU A 157 23.15 33.87 -1.13
CA GLU A 157 23.12 33.47 0.27
C GLU A 157 21.69 33.10 0.70
N ASP A 158 20.71 33.98 0.47
CA ASP A 158 19.30 33.74 0.78
C ASP A 158 18.76 32.49 0.09
N THR A 159 19.13 32.31 -1.19
CA THR A 159 18.66 31.17 -1.99
C THR A 159 19.30 29.87 -1.50
N THR A 160 20.60 29.91 -1.21
CA THR A 160 21.33 28.77 -0.63
C THR A 160 20.72 28.36 0.71
N PHE A 161 20.42 29.33 1.58
CA PHE A 161 19.77 29.09 2.86
C PHE A 161 18.42 28.41 2.66
N LYS A 162 17.54 28.97 1.81
CA LYS A 162 16.22 28.38 1.50
C LYS A 162 16.32 26.95 0.97
N MET A 163 17.29 26.66 0.10
CA MET A 163 17.49 25.32 -0.45
C MET A 163 18.00 24.33 0.60
N LYS A 164 18.90 24.75 1.50
CA LYS A 164 19.34 23.92 2.64
C LYS A 164 18.19 23.62 3.60
N THR A 165 17.41 24.63 3.96
CA THR A 165 16.20 24.47 4.78
C THR A 165 15.21 23.53 4.10
N PHE A 166 15.02 23.64 2.78
CA PHE A 166 14.15 22.72 2.03
C PHE A 166 14.60 21.25 2.13
N ILE A 167 15.90 20.98 2.04
CA ILE A 167 16.45 19.63 2.25
C ILE A 167 16.17 19.18 3.70
N MET A 168 16.57 19.99 4.68
CA MET A 168 16.52 19.64 6.10
C MET A 168 15.10 19.45 6.64
N ASP A 169 14.17 20.30 6.23
CA ASP A 169 12.82 20.34 6.82
C ASP A 169 11.83 19.47 6.05
N ILE A 170 12.09 19.18 4.77
CA ILE A 170 11.14 18.47 3.91
C ILE A 170 11.70 17.14 3.40
N ILE A 171 12.85 17.18 2.71
CA ILE A 171 13.36 15.99 2.00
C ILE A 171 13.94 14.96 2.98
N ASP A 172 14.77 15.38 3.92
CA ASP A 172 15.43 14.48 4.87
C ASP A 172 14.42 13.79 5.81
N PRO A 173 13.45 14.49 6.44
CA PRO A 173 12.43 13.85 7.26
C PRO A 173 11.60 12.85 6.46
N PHE A 174 11.32 13.16 5.19
CA PHE A 174 10.60 12.26 4.30
C PHE A 174 11.39 10.96 4.03
N LEU A 175 12.68 11.08 3.68
CA LEU A 175 13.56 9.92 3.45
C LEU A 175 13.75 9.07 4.69
N THR A 176 13.96 9.70 5.86
CA THR A 176 14.06 9.00 7.14
C THR A 176 12.79 8.20 7.42
N LYS A 177 11.61 8.83 7.25
CA LYS A 177 10.33 8.16 7.50
C LYS A 177 10.10 6.94 6.60
N ILE A 178 10.43 7.04 5.31
CA ILE A 178 10.37 5.89 4.39
C ILE A 178 11.29 4.76 4.87
N THR A 179 12.50 5.11 5.29
CA THR A 179 13.49 4.14 5.79
C THR A 179 12.98 3.42 7.04
N ASP A 180 12.41 4.15 8.00
CA ASP A 180 11.80 3.59 9.20
C ASP A 180 10.67 2.60 8.88
N HIS A 181 9.81 2.93 7.91
CA HIS A 181 8.74 2.03 7.49
C HIS A 181 9.28 0.74 6.85
N LYS A 182 10.35 0.82 6.05
CA LYS A 182 11.02 -0.35 5.47
C LYS A 182 11.63 -1.23 6.58
N GLU A 183 12.24 -0.64 7.61
CA GLU A 183 12.82 -1.38 8.73
C GLU A 183 11.76 -2.07 9.60
N LYS A 184 10.69 -1.36 9.94
CA LYS A 184 9.54 -1.95 10.68
C LYS A 184 9.01 -3.19 9.98
N LYS A 185 8.95 -3.19 8.64
CA LYS A 185 8.52 -4.36 7.88
C LYS A 185 9.51 -5.54 7.99
N LYS A 186 10.83 -5.29 7.95
CA LYS A 186 11.86 -6.33 8.18
C LYS A 186 11.69 -6.96 9.56
N GLN A 187 11.45 -6.16 10.59
CA GLN A 187 11.21 -6.66 11.95
C GLN A 187 9.93 -7.51 12.05
N VAL A 188 8.81 -7.08 11.46
CA VAL A 188 7.54 -7.84 11.46
C VAL A 188 7.68 -9.16 10.71
N THR A 189 8.33 -9.15 9.54
CA THR A 189 8.56 -10.36 8.74
C THR A 189 9.52 -11.34 9.43
N TRP A 190 10.54 -10.85 10.14
CA TRP A 190 11.44 -11.69 10.93
C TRP A 190 10.70 -12.32 12.13
N LYS A 191 9.91 -11.55 12.89
CA LYS A 191 9.08 -12.08 13.99
C LYS A 191 8.07 -13.14 13.51
N ASN A 192 7.54 -12.98 12.30
CA ASN A 192 6.59 -13.94 11.72
C ASN A 192 7.27 -15.16 11.08
N ARG A 193 8.57 -15.13 10.76
CA ARG A 193 9.31 -16.29 10.25
C ARG A 193 9.43 -17.41 11.28
N GLY A 194 9.39 -17.10 12.58
CA GLY A 194 9.34 -18.09 13.65
C GLY A 194 8.03 -18.90 13.72
N LYS A 195 6.97 -18.45 13.02
CA LYS A 195 5.67 -19.13 12.94
C LYS A 195 5.39 -19.71 11.56
N LYS A 196 6.42 -20.05 10.78
CA LYS A 196 6.20 -20.90 9.60
C LYS A 196 5.71 -22.25 10.09
N ARG A 197 4.40 -22.50 9.96
CA ARG A 197 3.82 -23.84 10.14
C ARG A 197 4.69 -24.83 9.37
N THR A 198 5.26 -25.79 10.09
CA THR A 198 6.08 -26.84 9.47
C THR A 198 5.23 -27.59 8.45
N ASN A 199 5.85 -28.14 7.40
CA ASN A 199 5.13 -28.98 6.44
C ASN A 199 4.34 -30.08 7.16
N GLN A 200 4.93 -30.63 8.23
CA GLN A 200 4.29 -31.59 9.12
C GLN A 200 2.96 -31.09 9.74
N GLN A 201 2.84 -29.81 10.11
CA GLN A 201 1.59 -29.25 10.64
C GLN A 201 0.54 -29.08 9.54
N ARG A 202 0.94 -28.71 8.33
CA ARG A 202 0.03 -28.65 7.16
C ARG A 202 -0.45 -30.03 6.76
N ASP A 203 0.43 -31.03 6.78
CA ASP A 203 0.11 -32.42 6.46
C ASP A 203 -0.88 -33.00 7.46
N ARG A 204 -0.70 -32.71 8.76
CA ARG A 204 -1.66 -33.10 9.81
C ARG A 204 -3.03 -32.43 9.62
N GLU A 205 -3.08 -31.15 9.31
CA GLU A 205 -4.35 -30.45 9.04
C GLU A 205 -5.04 -30.96 7.78
N ASN A 206 -4.28 -31.21 6.71
CA ASN A 206 -4.81 -31.77 5.47
C ASN A 206 -5.34 -33.19 5.68
N LYS A 207 -4.60 -34.03 6.41
CA LYS A 207 -5.05 -35.37 6.82
C LYS A 207 -6.35 -35.28 7.63
N ALA A 208 -6.41 -34.44 8.65
CA ALA A 208 -7.63 -34.26 9.44
C ALA A 208 -8.84 -33.79 8.60
N LYS A 209 -8.62 -32.89 7.63
CA LYS A 209 -9.68 -32.46 6.70
C LYS A 209 -10.13 -33.58 5.76
N VAL A 210 -9.20 -34.39 5.26
CA VAL A 210 -9.51 -35.57 4.44
C VAL A 210 -10.29 -36.59 5.26
N ASP A 211 -9.82 -36.92 6.46
CA ASP A 211 -10.48 -37.86 7.36
C ASP A 211 -11.91 -37.40 7.70
N LYS A 212 -12.11 -36.10 7.96
CA LYS A 212 -13.44 -35.52 8.19
C LYS A 212 -14.36 -35.67 6.97
N ARG A 213 -13.85 -35.49 5.75
CA ARG A 213 -14.63 -35.68 4.50
C ARG A 213 -14.94 -37.16 4.24
N VAL A 214 -14.01 -38.06 4.54
CA VAL A 214 -14.21 -39.51 4.42
C VAL A 214 -15.28 -39.98 5.40
N LYS A 215 -15.18 -39.60 6.68
CA LYS A 215 -16.19 -39.91 7.70
C LYS A 215 -17.57 -39.37 7.33
N LYS A 216 -17.66 -38.12 6.86
CA LYS A 216 -18.94 -37.53 6.42
C LYS A 216 -19.57 -38.33 5.27
N ARG A 217 -18.79 -38.72 4.25
CA ARG A 217 -19.29 -39.53 3.13
C ARG A 217 -19.73 -40.92 3.57
N LYS A 218 -18.98 -41.57 4.47
CA LYS A 218 -19.34 -42.87 5.02
C LYS A 218 -20.68 -42.80 5.76
N ARG A 219 -20.86 -41.81 6.62
CA ARG A 219 -22.14 -41.60 7.35
C ARG A 219 -23.32 -41.33 6.42
N GLU A 220 -23.15 -40.45 5.43
CA GLU A 220 -24.20 -40.19 4.44
C GLU A 220 -24.60 -41.47 3.71
N ARG A 221 -23.61 -42.32 3.40
CA ARG A 221 -23.87 -43.61 2.76
C ARG A 221 -24.57 -44.60 3.69
N CYS A 222 -24.16 -44.68 4.95
CA CYS A 222 -24.83 -45.49 5.98
C CYS A 222 -26.30 -45.04 6.13
N LYS A 223 -26.56 -43.74 6.20
CA LYS A 223 -27.91 -43.16 6.26
C LYS A 223 -28.76 -43.59 5.06
N GLN A 224 -28.21 -43.51 3.85
CA GLN A 224 -28.92 -43.96 2.64
C GLN A 224 -29.24 -45.45 2.65
N ILE A 225 -28.29 -46.30 3.06
CA ILE A 225 -28.50 -47.75 3.16
C ILE A 225 -29.57 -48.05 4.21
N PHE A 226 -29.47 -47.45 5.40
CA PHE A 226 -30.43 -47.67 6.48
C PHE A 226 -31.85 -47.25 6.09
N LEU A 227 -32.02 -46.08 5.46
CA LEU A 227 -33.32 -45.64 4.93
C LEU A 227 -33.85 -46.57 3.82
N HIS A 228 -32.97 -47.10 2.97
CA HIS A 228 -33.36 -48.03 1.91
C HIS A 228 -33.89 -49.36 2.46
N LEU A 229 -33.34 -49.81 3.59
CA LEU A 229 -33.77 -51.00 4.33
C LEU A 229 -34.98 -50.73 5.26
N GLY A 230 -35.69 -49.62 5.05
CA GLY A 230 -36.89 -49.29 5.80
C GLY A 230 -36.63 -48.74 7.21
N GLY A 231 -35.41 -48.33 7.54
CA GLY A 231 -35.11 -47.68 8.80
C GLY A 231 -35.62 -46.23 8.87
N ILE A 232 -35.89 -45.73 10.09
CA ILE A 232 -36.23 -44.31 10.33
C ILE A 232 -35.09 -43.65 11.11
N VAL A 233 -34.64 -42.48 10.63
CA VAL A 233 -33.58 -41.70 11.27
C VAL A 233 -34.20 -40.56 12.07
N TRP A 234 -33.98 -40.55 13.38
CA TRP A 234 -34.50 -39.51 14.27
C TRP A 234 -33.60 -38.26 14.20
N ALA A 235 -33.96 -37.32 13.33
CA ALA A 235 -33.51 -35.93 13.23
C ALA A 235 -31.98 -35.60 13.14
N ASP A 236 -31.65 -34.73 12.18
CA ASP A 236 -30.31 -34.27 11.77
C ASP A 236 -29.64 -33.26 12.72
N GLU A 237 -30.01 -33.15 14.00
CA GLU A 237 -29.54 -32.06 14.86
C GLU A 237 -28.83 -32.52 16.15
N TYR A 238 -27.50 -32.41 16.07
CA TYR A 238 -26.50 -32.33 17.15
C TYR A 238 -26.07 -33.63 17.87
N TYR A 239 -24.73 -33.82 17.82
CA TYR A 239 -23.84 -34.67 18.65
C TYR A 239 -23.52 -36.12 18.18
N GLU A 240 -22.21 -36.40 18.01
CA GLU A 240 -21.62 -37.75 17.89
C GLU A 240 -21.62 -38.49 19.25
N PRO A 241 -21.55 -39.84 19.34
CA PRO A 241 -21.46 -40.88 18.32
C PRO A 241 -22.42 -42.06 18.58
N SER A 242 -23.70 -41.91 18.27
CA SER A 242 -24.56 -43.05 17.95
C SER A 242 -25.61 -42.55 16.98
N MET A 243 -25.76 -43.22 15.84
CA MET A 243 -26.98 -43.01 15.08
C MET A 243 -28.11 -43.57 15.95
N GLY A 244 -28.82 -42.69 16.66
CA GLY A 244 -30.09 -43.04 17.27
C GLY A 244 -31.06 -43.40 16.16
N ALA A 245 -31.09 -44.66 15.81
CA ALA A 245 -31.81 -45.19 14.66
C ALA A 245 -32.57 -46.43 15.14
N THR A 246 -33.83 -46.53 14.75
CA THR A 246 -34.72 -47.62 15.14
C THR A 246 -35.29 -48.15 13.84
N GLN A 247 -35.14 -49.44 13.59
CA GLN A 247 -35.71 -50.05 12.40
C GLN A 247 -37.22 -50.20 12.61
N ILE A 248 -38.04 -50.01 11.57
CA ILE A 248 -39.52 -50.03 11.69
C ILE A 248 -40.04 -51.37 12.26
N THR A 249 -39.24 -52.43 12.20
CA THR A 249 -39.54 -53.75 12.78
C THR A 249 -39.74 -53.71 14.29
N ASP A 250 -39.22 -52.70 15.01
CA ASP A 250 -39.43 -52.56 16.46
C ASP A 250 -40.87 -52.12 16.82
N PHE A 251 -41.70 -51.75 15.84
CA PHE A 251 -43.12 -51.43 15.98
C PHE A 251 -44.05 -52.56 15.50
N VAL A 252 -43.50 -53.70 15.11
CA VAL A 252 -44.30 -54.82 14.60
C VAL A 252 -44.59 -55.75 15.78
N GLU A 253 -45.80 -55.61 16.35
CA GLU A 253 -46.39 -56.65 17.18
C GLU A 253 -46.28 -58.02 16.46
N GLU A 254 -46.05 -59.10 17.20
CA GLU A 254 -45.63 -60.46 16.81
C GLU A 254 -46.39 -61.15 15.63
N ASP A 255 -47.36 -60.50 14.98
CA ASP A 255 -48.28 -61.10 14.01
C ASP A 255 -48.09 -60.66 12.53
N ASN A 256 -46.91 -60.16 12.10
CA ASN A 256 -46.65 -59.90 10.66
C ASN A 256 -45.33 -60.53 10.16
N GLU A 257 -45.31 -61.86 9.98
CA GLU A 257 -44.22 -62.58 9.29
C GLU A 257 -44.05 -62.13 7.82
N ASP A 258 -45.11 -61.60 7.18
CA ASP A 258 -45.10 -61.21 5.75
C ASP A 258 -44.14 -60.04 5.38
N LYS A 259 -43.53 -59.34 6.36
CA LYS A 259 -42.59 -58.22 6.12
C LYS A 259 -41.11 -58.58 6.25
N LEU A 260 -40.78 -59.80 6.68
CA LEU A 260 -39.40 -60.27 6.78
C LEU A 260 -38.84 -60.70 5.42
N ASP A 261 -39.68 -61.29 4.58
CA ASP A 261 -39.38 -61.62 3.16
C ASP A 261 -39.04 -60.35 2.33
N ASP A 262 -39.49 -59.18 2.79
CA ASP A 262 -39.14 -57.90 2.16
C ASP A 262 -37.67 -57.52 2.39
N ILE A 263 -37.04 -57.82 3.54
CA ILE A 263 -35.64 -57.41 3.78
C ILE A 263 -34.66 -58.21 2.90
N GLU A 264 -34.86 -59.52 2.80
CA GLU A 264 -34.02 -60.39 1.96
C GLU A 264 -34.17 -60.07 0.46
N SER A 265 -35.36 -59.63 0.04
CA SER A 265 -35.60 -59.16 -1.33
C SER A 265 -35.13 -57.71 -1.59
N ILE A 266 -35.04 -56.87 -0.55
CA ILE A 266 -34.53 -55.49 -0.63
C ILE A 266 -33.01 -55.45 -0.60
N LEU A 267 -32.33 -56.38 0.10
CA LEU A 267 -30.87 -56.46 0.15
C LEU A 267 -30.30 -56.66 -1.27
N PRO A 268 -29.73 -55.61 -1.90
CA PRO A 268 -29.37 -55.70 -3.30
C PRO A 268 -28.18 -56.64 -3.45
N SER A 269 -28.30 -57.61 -4.36
CA SER A 269 -27.15 -58.40 -4.86
C SER A 269 -26.00 -57.54 -5.43
N LYS A 270 -26.23 -56.24 -5.60
CA LYS A 270 -25.31 -55.24 -6.17
C LYS A 270 -24.72 -54.25 -5.15
N PHE A 271 -24.85 -54.46 -3.84
CA PHE A 271 -24.08 -53.63 -2.90
C PHE A 271 -22.60 -53.72 -3.21
N SER A 272 -21.94 -52.57 -3.31
CA SER A 272 -20.50 -52.50 -3.47
C SER A 272 -19.80 -52.94 -2.19
N ASP A 273 -18.52 -53.29 -2.26
CA ASP A 273 -17.74 -53.61 -1.06
C ASP A 273 -17.77 -52.46 -0.04
N TYR A 274 -17.82 -51.22 -0.51
CA TYR A 274 -17.96 -50.04 0.35
C TYR A 274 -19.33 -49.98 1.05
N ASP A 275 -20.39 -50.41 0.38
CA ASP A 275 -21.74 -50.45 0.95
C ASP A 275 -21.85 -51.53 2.03
N ARG A 276 -21.25 -52.69 1.79
CA ARG A 276 -21.19 -53.77 2.79
C ARG A 276 -20.39 -53.35 4.03
N LEU A 277 -19.29 -52.61 3.86
CA LEU A 277 -18.55 -52.02 4.99
C LEU A 277 -19.36 -50.94 5.73
N CYS A 278 -20.22 -50.18 5.05
CA CYS A 278 -21.14 -49.25 5.69
C CYS A 278 -22.25 -49.98 6.44
N LEU A 279 -22.73 -51.10 5.91
CA LEU A 279 -23.73 -51.96 6.53
C LEU A 279 -23.18 -52.64 7.80
N ALA A 280 -21.93 -53.11 7.76
CA ALA A 280 -21.24 -53.63 8.95
C ALA A 280 -21.06 -52.57 10.04
N ASP A 281 -20.73 -51.33 9.68
CA ASP A 281 -20.67 -50.21 10.65
C ASP A 281 -22.05 -49.97 11.31
N LEU A 282 -23.15 -50.04 10.55
CA LEU A 282 -24.51 -49.90 11.09
C LEU A 282 -24.86 -51.01 12.08
N VAL A 283 -24.43 -52.25 11.81
CA VAL A 283 -24.57 -53.39 12.73
C VAL A 283 -23.79 -53.12 14.02
N LEU A 284 -22.52 -52.70 13.93
CA LEU A 284 -21.69 -52.37 15.10
C LEU A 284 -22.24 -51.19 15.92
N GLU A 285 -22.89 -50.23 15.26
CA GLU A 285 -23.57 -49.12 15.94
C GLU A 285 -24.92 -49.53 16.55
N GLY A 286 -25.35 -50.79 16.42
CA GLY A 286 -26.58 -51.32 17.01
C GLY A 286 -27.86 -50.83 16.32
N CYS A 287 -27.76 -50.44 15.04
CA CYS A 287 -28.89 -49.92 14.28
C CYS A 287 -29.91 -50.99 13.88
N PHE A 288 -29.56 -52.27 14.01
CA PHE A 288 -30.40 -53.43 13.68
C PHE A 288 -30.58 -54.32 14.92
N GLN A 289 -31.77 -54.88 15.10
CA GLN A 289 -32.10 -55.78 16.21
C GLN A 289 -33.00 -56.91 15.72
N GLY A 290 -33.04 -58.01 16.49
CA GLY A 290 -33.92 -59.15 16.23
C GLY A 290 -33.70 -59.78 14.85
N PRO A 291 -34.76 -60.28 14.19
CA PRO A 291 -34.64 -61.01 12.92
C PRO A 291 -33.94 -60.24 11.78
N ALA A 292 -34.06 -58.90 11.77
CA ALA A 292 -33.40 -58.08 10.77
C ALA A 292 -31.87 -58.02 10.95
N LEU A 293 -31.38 -58.09 12.19
CA LEU A 293 -29.95 -58.21 12.48
C LEU A 293 -29.41 -59.54 11.95
N ASP A 294 -30.12 -60.65 12.24
CA ASP A 294 -29.72 -62.00 11.82
C ASP A 294 -29.58 -62.10 10.29
N ILE A 295 -30.54 -61.56 9.54
CA ILE A 295 -30.52 -61.53 8.07
C ILE A 295 -29.33 -60.71 7.53
N ILE A 296 -29.05 -59.56 8.15
CA ILE A 296 -27.96 -58.68 7.71
C ILE A 296 -26.59 -59.29 8.04
N GLU A 297 -26.44 -59.92 9.20
CA GLU A 297 -25.21 -60.63 9.57
C GLU A 297 -24.97 -61.82 8.65
N GLU A 298 -26.00 -62.61 8.34
CA GLU A 298 -25.90 -63.71 7.37
C GLU A 298 -25.50 -63.20 5.98
N TYR A 299 -26.10 -62.10 5.51
CA TYR A 299 -25.71 -61.46 4.25
C TYR A 299 -24.25 -60.99 4.26
N LEU A 300 -23.76 -60.37 5.34
CA LEU A 300 -22.37 -59.93 5.44
C LEU A 300 -21.38 -61.09 5.49
N LEU A 301 -21.76 -62.20 6.14
CA LEU A 301 -20.97 -63.43 6.19
C LEU A 301 -20.80 -64.08 4.82
N GLN A 302 -21.80 -64.02 3.93
CA GLN A 302 -21.68 -64.48 2.54
C GLN A 302 -20.55 -63.78 1.76
N TYR A 303 -20.14 -62.58 2.21
CA TYR A 303 -19.05 -61.80 1.63
C TYR A 303 -17.81 -61.74 2.53
N CYS A 304 -17.68 -62.66 3.50
CA CYS A 304 -16.56 -62.76 4.43
C CYS A 304 -16.34 -61.50 5.31
N ILE A 305 -17.39 -60.73 5.58
CA ILE A 305 -17.34 -59.59 6.49
C ILE A 305 -17.88 -60.07 7.84
N VAL A 306 -16.98 -60.23 8.82
CA VAL A 306 -17.35 -60.63 10.18
C VAL A 306 -17.57 -59.37 11.01
N VAL A 307 -18.75 -59.27 11.62
CA VAL A 307 -19.11 -58.23 12.56
C VAL A 307 -19.18 -58.89 13.95
N SER A 308 -18.42 -58.37 14.92
CA SER A 308 -18.24 -58.97 16.25
C SER A 308 -18.29 -57.93 17.34
#